data_AF-A0A8T4BK12-F1
#
_entry.id   AF-A0A8T4BK12-F1
#
_cell.length_a   1.000
_cell.length_b   1.000
_cell.length_c   1.000
_cell.angle_alpha   90.00
_cell.angle_beta   90.00
_cell.angle_gamma   90.00
#
_symmetry.space_group_name_H-M   'P 1'
#
loop_
_entity.id
_entity.type
_entity.pdbx_description
1 polymer ?
#
loop_
_entity_poly.entity_id
_entity_poly.type
_entity_poly.pdbx_seq_one_letter_code
_entity_poly.pdbx_strand_id
1 'polypeptide(L)'
;MKLSSSQQQGLVFVCAFLAVGIVLSTMVFPFWHLIREDVFEDVVILNNDNGTCYVETIDDVPKIIENCELNAGDEVTIKFGKDLAWADIVTP
;
A
#
# COMPACT_ATOMS: atom_id res chain seq x y z
N MET A 1 -7.77 15.91 -48.98
CA MET A 1 -6.79 16.96 -48.61
C MET A 1 -5.42 16.32 -48.62
N LYS A 2 -4.46 16.85 -49.38
CA LYS A 2 -3.10 16.30 -49.46
C LYS A 2 -2.24 17.12 -48.49
N LEU A 3 -1.84 16.51 -47.38
CA LEU A 3 -0.96 17.16 -46.40
C LEU A 3 0.39 17.46 -47.06
N SER A 4 0.96 18.64 -46.81
CA SER A 4 2.33 18.92 -47.25
C SER A 4 3.30 18.00 -46.50
N SER A 5 4.46 17.73 -47.10
CA SER A 5 5.50 16.90 -46.48
C SER A 5 5.90 17.39 -45.08
N SER A 6 5.92 18.71 -44.87
CA SER A 6 6.20 19.33 -43.56
C SER A 6 5.08 19.08 -42.54
N GLN A 7 3.82 19.14 -42.95
CA GLN A 7 2.68 18.84 -42.08
C GLN A 7 2.63 17.36 -41.70
N GLN A 8 2.99 16.46 -42.63
CA GLN A 8 3.07 15.03 -42.36
C GLN A 8 4.18 14.71 -41.34
N GLN A 9 5.35 15.32 -41.48
CA GLN A 9 6.45 15.15 -40.52
C GLN A 9 6.11 15.70 -39.14
N GLY A 10 5.48 16.88 -39.07
CA GLY A 10 5.02 17.47 -37.81
C GLY A 10 3.99 16.58 -37.10
N LEU A 11 3.05 16.00 -37.85
CA LEU A 11 2.04 15.07 -37.29
C LEU A 11 2.69 13.81 -36.71
N VAL A 12 3.63 13.20 -37.43
CA VAL A 12 4.36 12.01 -36.97
C VAL A 12 5.15 12.31 -35.70
N PHE A 13 5.80 13.48 -35.62
CA PHE A 13 6.57 13.89 -34.44
C PHE A 13 5.67 14.04 -33.21
N VAL A 14 4.52 14.71 -33.34
CA VAL A 14 3.56 14.86 -32.23
C VAL A 14 3.02 13.50 -31.78
N CYS A 15 2.65 12.63 -32.72
CA CYS A 15 2.18 11.28 -32.38
C CYS A 15 3.26 10.47 -31.64
N ALA A 16 4.52 10.56 -32.06
CA ALA A 16 5.63 9.89 -31.39
C ALA A 16 5.85 10.41 -29.96
N PHE A 17 5.81 11.73 -29.76
CA PHE A 17 5.93 12.33 -28.42
C PHE A 17 4.78 11.96 -27.50
N LEU A 18 3.54 11.93 -28.01
CA LEU A 18 2.38 11.48 -27.24
C LEU A 18 2.49 10.00 -26.87
N ALA A 19 2.90 9.14 -27.81
CA ALA A 19 3.09 7.72 -27.55
C ALA A 19 4.15 7.48 -26.47
N VAL A 20 5.31 8.15 -26.57
CA VAL A 20 6.38 8.07 -25.55
C VAL A 20 5.88 8.60 -24.20
N GLY A 21 5.16 9.71 -24.18
CA GLY A 21 4.60 10.28 -22.95
C GLY A 21 3.65 9.32 -22.22
N ILE A 22 2.78 8.63 -22.96
CA ILE A 22 1.84 7.64 -22.40
C ILE A 22 2.59 6.40 -21.87
N VAL A 23 3.59 5.91 -22.60
CA VAL A 23 4.38 4.75 -22.17
C VAL A 23 5.16 5.10 -20.89
N LEU A 24 5.78 6.27 -20.83
CA LEU A 24 6.50 6.70 -19.63
C LEU A 24 5.57 6.95 -18.45
N SER A 25 4.36 7.51 -18.67
CA SER A 25 3.40 7.71 -17.59
C SER A 25 2.81 6.42 -17.02
N THR A 26 2.75 5.34 -17.82
CA THR A 26 2.18 4.05 -17.40
C THR A 26 3.22 3.04 -16.94
N MET A 27 4.44 3.04 -17.51
CA MET A 27 5.52 2.14 -17.09
C MET A 27 6.47 2.73 -16.04
N VAL A 28 6.77 4.03 -16.11
CA VAL A 28 7.82 4.64 -15.27
C VAL A 28 7.26 5.32 -14.02
N PHE A 29 5.96 5.60 -13.96
CA PHE A 29 5.31 6.15 -12.77
C PHE A 29 4.95 5.02 -11.79
N PRO A 30 5.71 4.83 -10.69
CA PRO A 30 5.73 3.58 -9.93
C PRO A 30 4.70 3.56 -8.79
N PHE A 31 3.67 4.42 -8.80
CA PHE A 31 2.72 4.52 -7.68
C PHE A 31 1.78 3.32 -7.55
N TRP A 32 1.73 2.42 -8.54
CA TRP A 32 0.96 1.18 -8.45
C TRP A 32 1.43 0.24 -7.33
N HIS A 33 2.64 0.43 -6.78
CA HIS A 33 3.17 -0.37 -5.66
C HIS A 33 3.72 0.49 -4.50
N LEU A 34 3.46 1.80 -4.49
CA LEU A 34 3.87 2.68 -3.39
C LEU A 34 2.79 2.82 -2.31
N ILE A 35 1.56 2.36 -2.58
CA ILE A 35 0.53 2.24 -1.56
C ILE A 35 0.72 0.85 -0.92
N ARG A 36 1.33 0.85 0.26
CA ARG A 36 1.46 -0.32 1.11
C ARG A 36 0.10 -1.00 1.25
N GLU A 37 0.07 -2.32 1.07
CA GLU A 37 -1.14 -3.11 1.31
C GLU A 37 -1.43 -3.11 2.82
N ASP A 38 -2.55 -2.49 3.18
CA ASP A 38 -3.10 -2.55 4.53
C ASP A 38 -3.88 -3.86 4.67
N VAL A 39 -3.46 -4.72 5.60
CA VAL A 39 -4.06 -6.02 5.92
C VAL A 39 -4.94 -5.86 7.16
N PHE A 40 -6.10 -6.51 7.14
CA PHE A 40 -7.02 -6.59 8.28
C PHE A 40 -7.11 -8.04 8.74
N GLU A 41 -6.84 -8.28 10.02
CA GLU A 41 -6.79 -9.63 10.60
C GLU A 41 -7.40 -9.62 12.01
N ASP A 42 -8.16 -10.67 12.33
CA ASP A 42 -8.66 -10.91 13.69
C ASP A 42 -7.60 -11.73 14.45
N VAL A 43 -7.08 -11.16 15.53
CA VAL A 43 -5.99 -11.72 16.31
C VAL A 43 -6.34 -11.75 17.80
N VAL A 44 -5.69 -12.65 18.52
CA VAL A 44 -5.79 -12.73 19.98
C VAL A 44 -4.58 -12.06 20.61
N ILE A 45 -4.81 -11.22 21.62
CA ILE A 45 -3.73 -10.57 22.37
C ILE A 45 -2.97 -11.61 23.18
N LEU A 46 -1.67 -11.73 22.94
CA LEU A 46 -0.82 -12.70 23.63
C LEU A 46 -0.34 -12.16 24.98
N ASN A 47 -0.02 -10.87 25.02
CA ASN A 47 0.48 -10.21 26.21
C ASN A 47 0.15 -8.71 26.19
N ASN A 48 -0.06 -8.12 27.37
CA ASN A 48 -0.09 -6.68 27.58
C ASN A 48 0.97 -6.32 28.62
N ASP A 49 1.99 -5.58 28.19
CA ASP A 49 3.01 -5.02 29.08
C ASP A 49 2.82 -3.50 29.20
N ASN A 50 2.28 -3.08 30.34
CA ASN A 50 2.13 -1.67 30.71
C ASN A 50 1.50 -0.78 29.61
N GLY A 51 0.45 -1.29 28.93
CA GLY A 51 -0.26 -0.57 27.87
C GLY A 51 0.28 -0.84 26.46
N THR A 52 1.23 -1.75 26.31
CA THR A 52 1.76 -2.21 25.02
C THR A 52 1.32 -3.65 24.79
N CYS A 53 0.45 -3.86 23.80
CA CYS A 53 -0.04 -5.18 23.44
C CYS A 53 0.81 -5.83 22.36
N TYR A 54 1.04 -7.13 22.49
CA TYR A 54 1.75 -7.96 21.53
C TYR A 54 0.80 -8.99 20.92
N VAL A 55 0.82 -9.08 19.60
CA VAL A 55 -0.01 -9.99 18.81
C VAL A 55 0.84 -10.68 17.74
N GLU A 56 0.48 -11.92 17.42
CA GLU A 56 1.05 -12.65 16.29
C GLU A 56 0.09 -12.55 15.10
N THR A 57 0.65 -12.36 13.91
CA THR A 57 -0.04 -12.21 12.63
C THR A 57 0.44 -13.24 11.64
N ILE A 58 -0.31 -13.46 10.56
CA ILE A 58 0.02 -14.46 9.53
C ILE A 58 1.36 -14.23 8.81
N ASP A 59 1.94 -13.04 8.91
CA ASP A 59 3.24 -12.70 8.32
C ASP A 59 4.45 -13.06 9.21
N ASP A 60 4.24 -13.81 10.30
CA ASP A 60 5.26 -14.28 11.25
C ASP A 60 6.10 -13.14 11.90
N VAL A 61 5.62 -11.89 11.82
CA VAL A 61 6.26 -10.72 12.43
C VAL A 61 5.36 -10.20 13.55
N PRO A 62 5.75 -10.35 14.84
CA PRO A 62 4.95 -9.87 15.96
C PRO A 62 4.63 -8.38 15.85
N LYS A 63 3.37 -8.00 16.06
CA LYS A 63 2.92 -6.60 16.04
C LYS A 63 2.81 -6.05 17.44
N ILE A 64 3.17 -4.77 17.54
CA ILE A 64 3.10 -3.96 18.74
C ILE A 64 1.95 -2.97 18.55
N ILE A 65 1.07 -2.91 19.55
CA ILE A 65 -0.03 -1.95 19.61
C ILE A 65 0.21 -1.08 20.85
N GLU A 66 0.44 0.21 20.64
CA GLU A 66 0.59 1.16 21.74
C GLU A 66 -0.76 1.59 22.30
N ASN A 67 -0.77 1.97 23.59
CA ASN A 67 -1.95 2.46 24.29
C ASN A 67 -3.14 1.48 24.26
N CYS A 68 -2.84 0.20 24.47
CA CYS A 68 -3.79 -0.89 24.48
C CYS A 68 -4.25 -1.19 25.92
N GLU A 69 -5.55 -1.04 26.19
CA GLU A 69 -6.17 -1.34 27.50
C GLU A 69 -6.75 -2.77 27.60
N LEU A 70 -6.52 -3.59 26.58
CA LEU A 70 -7.05 -4.95 26.48
C LEU A 70 -6.12 -5.96 27.14
N ASN A 71 -6.67 -7.09 27.58
CA ASN A 71 -5.91 -8.11 28.29
C ASN A 71 -5.48 -9.25 27.36
N ALA A 72 -4.50 -10.03 27.82
CA ALA A 72 -4.14 -11.27 27.15
C ALA A 72 -5.36 -12.21 27.06
N GLY A 73 -5.63 -12.72 25.87
CA GLY A 73 -6.81 -13.55 25.55
C GLY A 73 -7.97 -12.82 24.89
N ASP A 74 -7.96 -11.49 24.82
CA ASP A 74 -8.98 -10.72 24.11
C ASP A 74 -8.77 -10.83 22.59
N GLU A 75 -9.87 -10.94 21.84
CA GLU A 75 -9.88 -11.01 20.37
C GLU A 75 -10.19 -9.63 19.79
N VAL A 76 -9.36 -9.18 18.84
CA VAL A 76 -9.48 -7.87 18.20
C VAL A 76 -9.17 -7.94 16.71
N THR A 77 -9.86 -7.08 15.95
CA THR A 77 -9.49 -6.80 14.57
C THR A 77 -8.39 -5.74 14.55
N ILE A 78 -7.27 -6.06 13.92
CA ILE A 78 -6.15 -5.14 13.74
C ILE A 78 -5.97 -4.79 12.27
N LYS A 79 -5.47 -3.59 12.04
CA LYS A 79 -5.00 -3.11 10.75
C LYS A 79 -3.49 -2.95 10.80
N PHE A 80 -2.78 -3.59 9.88
CA PHE A 80 -1.32 -3.47 9.79
C PHE A 80 -0.84 -3.49 8.35
N GLY A 81 0.36 -2.97 8.14
CA GLY A 81 1.06 -3.13 6.86
C GLY A 81 1.91 -4.38 6.86
N LYS A 82 1.93 -5.12 5.75
CA LYS A 82 2.81 -6.27 5.57
C LYS A 82 4.27 -5.92 5.92
N ASP A 83 4.95 -6.81 6.65
CA ASP A 83 6.34 -6.68 7.08
C ASP A 83 6.61 -5.53 8.09
N LEU A 84 5.57 -4.96 8.71
CA LEU A 84 5.72 -3.98 9.79
C LEU A 84 5.55 -4.63 11.17
N ALA A 85 6.22 -4.08 12.17
CA ALA A 85 6.10 -4.52 13.56
C ALA A 85 5.04 -3.75 14.37
N TRP A 86 4.22 -2.92 13.73
CA TRP A 86 3.19 -2.11 14.39
C TRP A 86 1.83 -2.33 13.75
N ALA A 87 0.78 -2.21 14.56
CA ALA A 87 -0.60 -2.37 14.13
C ALA A 87 -1.51 -1.43 14.93
N ASP A 88 -2.65 -1.07 14.33
CA ASP A 88 -3.71 -0.30 14.97
C ASP A 88 -4.94 -1.19 15.18
N ILE A 89 -5.61 -1.05 16.32
CA ILE A 89 -6.90 -1.72 16.54
C ILE A 89 -7.97 -0.97 15.75
N VAL A 90 -8.71 -1.70 14.92
CA VAL A 90 -9.88 -1.18 14.22
C VAL A 90 -11.12 -1.79 14.86
N THR A 91 -12.03 -0.94 15.33
CA THR A 91 -13.36 -1.39 15.72
C THR A 91 -14.25 -1.45 14.47
N PRO A 92 -15.15 -2.45 14.37
CA PRO A 92 -16.11 -2.53 13.28
C PRO A 92 -17.08 -1.34 13.24
#